data_AF-A0A2V6T3T1-F1
#
_entry.id   AF-A0A2V6T3T1-F1
#
_cell.length_a   1.000
_cell.length_b   1.000
_cell.length_c   1.000
_cell.angle_alpha   90.00
_cell.angle_beta   90.00
_cell.angle_gamma   90.00
#
_symmetry.space_group_name_H-M   'P 1'
#
loop_
_entity.id
_entity.type
_entity.pdbx_description
1 polymer ?
#
loop_
_entity_poly.entity_id
_entity_poly.type
_entity_poly.pdbx_seq_one_letter_code
_entity_poly.pdbx_strand_id
1 'polypeptide(L)'
;MTLVQQPFDMNLLLQKQVDAAAAMTYNEYKQVLDGGVKPDDLVVIDFNAEGTAMLEDGLFARADWLRTGKNKETAARFLRASLKGWEFCRDQAAACVDLVLKESPVLGKEHQTWMMA
;
A
#
# COMPACT_ATOMS: atom_id res chain seq x y z
N MET A 1 14.74 17.04 -16.43
CA MET A 1 13.78 16.28 -15.60
C MET A 1 12.72 17.25 -15.11
N THR A 2 11.47 16.98 -15.44
CA THR A 2 10.32 17.75 -14.95
C THR A 2 9.61 16.89 -13.93
N LEU A 3 9.38 17.42 -12.72
CA LEU A 3 8.64 16.71 -11.67
C LEU A 3 7.16 17.03 -11.81
N VAL A 4 6.34 15.99 -11.84
CA VAL A 4 4.89 16.08 -11.87
C VAL A 4 4.36 15.44 -10.59
N GLN A 5 3.38 16.09 -9.96
CA GLN A 5 2.67 15.49 -8.84
C GLN A 5 1.78 14.37 -9.35
N GLN A 6 2.16 13.13 -9.06
CA GLN A 6 1.39 11.95 -9.47
C GLN A 6 0.10 11.84 -8.64
N PRO A 7 -1.06 11.55 -9.26
CA PRO A 7 -2.29 11.20 -8.54
C PRO A 7 -2.19 9.79 -7.94
N PHE A 8 -3.20 9.35 -7.19
CA PHE A 8 -3.29 8.00 -6.61
C PHE A 8 -3.55 6.88 -7.66
N ASP A 9 -3.48 7.20 -8.94
CA ASP A 9 -3.74 6.29 -10.05
C ASP A 9 -2.62 6.34 -11.09
N MET A 10 -2.67 5.42 -12.05
CA MET A 10 -1.66 5.30 -13.11
C MET A 10 -2.05 5.95 -14.43
N ASN A 11 -3.06 6.83 -14.44
CA ASN A 11 -3.58 7.42 -15.67
C ASN A 11 -2.54 8.26 -16.40
N LEU A 12 -1.69 9.01 -15.69
CA LEU A 12 -0.65 9.81 -16.33
C LEU A 12 0.34 8.94 -17.13
N LEU A 13 0.72 7.78 -16.58
CA LEU A 13 1.59 6.83 -17.27
C LEU A 13 0.86 6.18 -18.46
N LEU A 14 -0.36 5.66 -18.22
CA LEU A 14 -1.16 4.98 -19.23
C LEU A 14 -1.54 5.89 -20.41
N GLN A 15 -1.72 7.19 -20.16
CA GLN A 15 -2.01 8.20 -21.18
C GLN A 15 -0.75 8.86 -21.77
N LYS A 16 0.45 8.37 -21.40
CA LYS A 16 1.75 8.88 -21.90
C LYS A 16 1.97 10.37 -21.61
N GLN A 17 1.46 10.86 -20.48
CA GLN A 17 1.69 12.22 -20.00
C GLN A 17 2.96 12.34 -19.16
N VAL A 18 3.47 11.22 -18.66
CA VAL A 18 4.76 11.10 -17.98
C VAL A 18 5.55 9.92 -18.54
N ASP A 19 6.88 10.04 -18.55
CA ASP A 19 7.78 8.98 -19.01
C ASP A 19 8.01 7.89 -17.95
N ALA A 20 7.83 8.24 -16.66
CA ALA A 20 7.98 7.36 -15.51
C ALA A 20 7.01 7.74 -14.40
N ALA A 21 6.60 6.76 -13.60
CA ALA A 21 5.69 6.92 -12.47
C ALA A 21 6.15 6.03 -11.31
N ALA A 22 5.91 6.48 -10.08
CA ALA A 22 6.11 5.65 -8.90
C ALA A 22 4.94 4.69 -8.76
N ALA A 23 5.21 3.46 -8.34
CA ALA A 23 4.19 2.44 -8.16
C ALA A 23 4.52 1.56 -6.97
N MET A 24 3.52 1.23 -6.16
CA MET A 24 3.59 0.09 -5.27
C MET A 24 3.42 -1.18 -6.10
N THR A 25 4.21 -2.21 -5.79
CA THR A 25 4.16 -3.50 -6.49
C THR A 25 2.81 -4.21 -6.33
N TYR A 26 2.16 -4.03 -5.18
CA TYR A 26 0.88 -4.66 -4.87
C TYR A 26 -0.33 -3.87 -5.40
N ASN A 27 -0.20 -2.55 -5.67
CA ASN A 27 -1.34 -1.70 -6.04
C ASN A 27 -1.22 -1.12 -7.46
N GLU A 28 -0.45 -0.06 -7.65
CA GLU A 28 -0.36 0.65 -8.94
C GLU A 28 0.21 -0.22 -10.06
N TYR A 29 1.14 -1.12 -9.74
CA TYR A 29 1.69 -2.04 -10.74
C TYR A 29 0.58 -2.90 -11.36
N LYS A 30 -0.36 -3.41 -10.56
CA LYS A 30 -1.53 -4.14 -11.06
C LYS A 30 -2.43 -3.27 -11.92
N GLN A 31 -2.64 -2.00 -11.56
CA GLN A 31 -3.40 -1.07 -12.40
C GLN A 31 -2.77 -0.89 -13.79
N VAL A 32 -1.43 -0.86 -13.88
CA VAL A 32 -0.72 -0.78 -15.16
C VAL A 32 -0.96 -2.04 -16.00
N LEU A 33 -0.91 -3.22 -15.38
CA LEU A 33 -1.17 -4.49 -16.05
C LEU A 33 -2.63 -4.60 -16.52
N ASP A 34 -3.59 -4.18 -15.69
CA ASP A 34 -5.02 -4.15 -16.02
C ASP A 34 -5.34 -3.15 -17.13
N GLY A 35 -4.53 -2.09 -17.26
CA GLY A 35 -4.53 -1.16 -18.38
C GLY A 35 -4.03 -1.77 -19.70
N GLY A 36 -3.59 -3.03 -19.69
CA GLY A 36 -3.16 -3.79 -20.87
C GLY A 36 -1.67 -3.69 -21.19
N VAL A 37 -0.87 -3.06 -20.33
CA VAL A 37 0.59 -2.99 -20.49
C VAL A 37 1.19 -4.33 -20.05
N LYS A 38 2.02 -4.94 -20.90
CA LYS A 38 2.65 -6.21 -20.55
C LYS A 38 3.85 -5.97 -19.64
N PRO A 39 4.19 -6.91 -18.73
CA PRO A 39 5.40 -6.81 -17.91
C PRO A 39 6.67 -6.59 -18.75
N ASP A 40 6.78 -7.27 -19.90
CA ASP A 40 7.94 -7.16 -20.80
C ASP A 40 8.06 -5.78 -21.50
N ASP A 41 6.98 -4.99 -21.49
CA ASP A 41 6.98 -3.61 -22.02
C ASP A 41 7.43 -2.59 -20.96
N LEU A 42 7.69 -3.03 -19.72
CA LEU A 42 8.04 -2.17 -18.60
C LEU A 42 9.52 -2.28 -18.24
N VAL A 43 10.13 -1.12 -17.95
CA VAL A 43 11.39 -1.05 -17.20
C VAL A 43 11.04 -0.78 -15.74
N VAL A 44 11.22 -1.79 -14.89
CA VAL A 44 10.97 -1.68 -13.45
C VAL A 44 12.27 -1.33 -12.74
N ILE A 45 12.27 -0.17 -12.07
CA ILE A 45 13.36 0.24 -11.19
C ILE A 45 12.97 -0.17 -9.76
N ASP A 46 13.55 -1.25 -9.27
CA ASP A 46 13.29 -1.75 -7.92
C ASP A 46 14.13 -0.99 -6.89
N PHE A 47 13.47 -0.18 -6.06
CA PHE A 47 14.14 0.62 -5.03
C PHE A 47 14.85 -0.26 -3.98
N ASN A 48 14.47 -1.54 -3.81
CA ASN A 48 15.19 -2.46 -2.95
C ASN A 48 16.55 -2.81 -3.53
N ALA A 49 16.61 -3.08 -4.84
CA ALA A 49 17.86 -3.35 -5.54
C ALA A 49 18.78 -2.11 -5.57
N GLU A 50 18.19 -0.93 -5.70
CA GLU A 50 18.92 0.36 -5.66
C GLU A 50 19.31 0.80 -4.24
N GLY A 51 18.82 0.11 -3.18
CA GLY A 51 19.10 0.47 -1.79
C GLY A 51 18.42 1.76 -1.31
N THR A 52 17.37 2.21 -2.01
CA THR A 52 16.63 3.45 -1.73
C THR A 52 15.17 3.23 -1.33
N ALA A 53 14.78 1.96 -1.13
CA ALA A 53 13.44 1.61 -0.65
C ALA A 53 13.13 2.25 0.70
N MET A 54 11.86 2.60 0.89
CA MET A 54 11.34 3.19 2.13
C MET A 54 10.22 2.34 2.70
N LEU A 55 10.05 2.42 4.02
CA LEU A 55 8.85 1.90 4.68
C LEU A 55 7.66 2.76 4.25
N GLU A 56 6.57 2.09 3.92
CA GLU A 56 5.36 2.70 3.38
C GLU A 56 4.51 3.33 4.48
N ASP A 57 3.78 2.50 5.23
CA ASP A 57 2.89 2.96 6.28
C ASP A 57 3.57 2.99 7.66
N GLY A 58 3.35 4.10 8.37
CA GLY A 58 3.89 4.33 9.70
C GLY A 58 2.82 4.72 10.71
N LEU A 59 2.88 4.13 11.92
CA LEU A 59 2.11 4.59 13.06
C LEU A 59 2.91 5.62 13.85
N PHE A 60 2.42 6.85 13.91
CA PHE A 60 3.06 7.96 14.61
C PHE A 60 2.25 8.37 15.84
N ALA A 61 2.96 8.71 16.92
CA ALA A 61 2.36 9.27 18.14
C ALA A 61 3.21 10.44 18.65
N ARG A 62 2.55 11.46 19.20
CA ARG A 62 3.26 12.61 19.79
C ARG A 62 3.96 12.19 21.07
N ALA A 63 5.20 12.65 21.25
CA ALA A 63 6.02 12.28 22.39
C ALA A 63 5.45 12.76 23.74
N ASP A 64 4.81 13.92 23.78
CA ASP A 64 4.12 14.46 24.96
C ASP A 64 2.87 13.64 25.33
N TRP A 65 2.10 13.23 24.32
CA TRP A 65 0.92 12.39 24.51
C TRP A 65 1.30 11.04 25.14
N LEU A 66 2.39 10.42 24.68
CA LEU A 66 2.89 9.15 25.23
C LEU A 66 3.34 9.26 26.69
N ARG A 67 3.76 10.44 27.16
CA ARG A 67 4.19 10.66 28.55
C ARG A 67 3.03 10.94 29.50
N THR A 68 1.82 11.12 28.99
CA THR A 68 0.65 11.48 29.80
C THR A 68 -0.10 10.25 30.29
N GLY A 69 -0.32 10.16 31.61
CA GLY A 69 -1.20 9.17 32.22
C GLY A 69 -0.87 7.73 31.81
N LYS A 70 -1.86 7.02 31.24
CA LYS A 70 -1.74 5.63 30.77
C LYS A 70 -1.59 5.49 29.26
N ASN A 71 -1.25 6.57 28.55
CA ASN A 71 -1.26 6.59 27.09
C ASN A 71 -0.18 5.71 26.48
N LYS A 72 0.98 5.56 27.15
CA LYS A 72 2.02 4.62 26.71
C LYS A 72 1.50 3.18 26.70
N GLU A 73 0.78 2.78 27.74
CA GLU A 73 0.17 1.46 27.83
C GLU A 73 -0.94 1.28 26.79
N THR A 74 -1.75 2.32 26.55
CA THR A 74 -2.76 2.34 25.49
C THR A 74 -2.12 2.15 24.12
N ALA A 75 -1.06 2.90 23.80
CA ALA A 75 -0.33 2.77 22.54
C ALA A 75 0.26 1.36 22.37
N ALA A 76 0.87 0.79 23.41
CA ALA A 76 1.39 -0.57 23.37
C ALA A 76 0.28 -1.62 23.18
N ARG A 77 -0.91 -1.42 23.75
CA ARG A 77 -2.08 -2.29 23.54
C ARG A 77 -2.63 -2.16 22.13
N PHE A 78 -2.71 -0.94 21.60
CA PHE A 78 -3.11 -0.68 20.22
C PHE A 78 -2.16 -1.38 19.25
N LEU A 79 -0.85 -1.16 19.37
CA LEU A 79 0.16 -1.82 18.52
C LEU A 79 0.03 -3.36 18.55
N ARG A 80 -0.11 -3.96 19.74
CA ARG A 80 -0.32 -5.42 19.85
C ARG A 80 -1.62 -5.88 19.19
N ALA A 81 -2.70 -5.11 19.27
CA ALA A 81 -3.96 -5.44 18.61
C ALA A 81 -3.84 -5.31 17.09
N SER A 82 -3.21 -4.25 16.58
CA SER A 82 -2.95 -4.05 15.16
C SER A 82 -2.09 -5.18 14.58
N LEU A 83 -1.00 -5.55 15.26
CA LEU A 83 -0.13 -6.66 14.83
C LEU A 83 -0.90 -7.99 14.75
N LYS A 84 -1.77 -8.29 15.71
CA LYS A 84 -2.64 -9.48 15.64
C LYS A 84 -3.59 -9.47 14.45
N GLY A 85 -4.11 -8.28 14.08
CA GLY A 85 -4.92 -8.11 12.88
C GLY A 85 -4.12 -8.38 11.60
N TRP A 86 -2.89 -7.85 11.52
CA TRP A 86 -1.97 -8.12 10.42
C TRP A 86 -1.57 -9.59 10.32
N GLU A 87 -1.25 -10.25 11.43
CA GLU A 87 -0.98 -11.69 11.50
C GLU A 87 -2.18 -12.50 11.00
N PHE A 88 -3.40 -12.14 11.42
CA PHE A 88 -4.61 -12.75 10.89
C PHE A 88 -4.74 -12.55 9.37
N CYS A 89 -4.52 -11.35 8.85
CA CYS A 89 -4.62 -11.09 7.42
C CYS A 89 -3.56 -11.84 6.60
N ARG A 90 -2.33 -11.97 7.12
CA ARG A 90 -1.27 -12.80 6.53
C ARG A 90 -1.70 -14.27 6.44
N ASP A 91 -2.28 -14.80 7.52
CA ASP A 91 -2.62 -16.22 7.61
C ASP A 91 -4.01 -16.56 7.00
N GLN A 92 -4.86 -15.55 6.81
CA GLN A 92 -6.26 -15.65 6.36
C GLN A 92 -6.61 -14.58 5.32
N ALA A 93 -5.80 -14.47 4.25
CA ALA A 93 -5.91 -13.42 3.24
C ALA A 93 -7.33 -13.23 2.67
N ALA A 94 -8.02 -14.31 2.30
CA ALA A 94 -9.38 -14.24 1.75
C ALA A 94 -10.40 -13.63 2.74
N ALA A 95 -10.31 -14.01 4.02
CA ALA A 95 -11.17 -13.43 5.05
C ALA A 95 -10.84 -11.95 5.30
N CYS A 96 -9.57 -11.57 5.20
CA CYS A 96 -9.15 -10.18 5.28
C CYS A 96 -9.70 -9.32 4.14
N VAL A 97 -9.67 -9.83 2.90
CA VAL A 97 -10.30 -9.18 1.74
C VAL A 97 -11.79 -8.96 1.99
N ASP A 98 -12.50 -9.96 2.51
CA ASP A 98 -13.93 -9.82 2.81
C ASP A 98 -14.20 -8.79 3.92
N LEU A 99 -13.30 -8.64 4.91
CA LEU A 99 -13.39 -7.57 5.92
C LEU A 99 -13.23 -6.18 5.28
N VAL A 100 -12.26 -6.00 4.39
CA VAL A 100 -12.03 -4.72 3.68
C VAL A 100 -13.24 -4.38 2.81
N LEU A 101 -13.75 -5.33 2.03
CA LEU A 101 -14.89 -5.12 1.13
C LEU A 101 -16.19 -4.85 1.90
N LYS A 102 -16.32 -5.36 3.12
CA LYS A 102 -17.47 -5.03 3.98
C LYS A 102 -17.49 -3.54 4.34
N GLU A 103 -16.34 -2.96 4.65
CA GLU A 103 -16.21 -1.54 5.02
C GLU A 103 -16.10 -0.62 3.78
N SER A 104 -15.64 -1.15 2.65
CA SER A 104 -15.46 -0.41 1.40
C SER A 104 -15.95 -1.23 0.20
N PRO A 105 -17.28 -1.39 0.04
CA PRO A 105 -17.87 -2.27 -0.96
C PRO A 105 -17.69 -1.81 -2.41
N VAL A 106 -17.20 -0.59 -2.62
CA VAL A 106 -16.88 -0.04 -3.94
C VAL A 106 -15.56 -0.58 -4.51
N LEU A 107 -14.72 -1.20 -3.68
CA LEU A 107 -13.44 -1.77 -4.11
C LEU A 107 -13.66 -3.10 -4.86
N GLY A 108 -12.80 -3.39 -5.84
CA GLY A 108 -12.85 -4.63 -6.61
C GLY A 108 -12.24 -5.81 -5.85
N LYS A 109 -13.00 -6.90 -5.65
CA LYS A 109 -12.53 -8.09 -4.93
C LYS A 109 -11.27 -8.72 -5.55
N GLU A 110 -11.20 -8.76 -6.88
CA GLU A 110 -10.03 -9.29 -7.58
C GLU A 110 -8.77 -8.48 -7.26
N HIS A 111 -8.83 -7.16 -7.40
CA HIS A 111 -7.73 -6.26 -7.05
C HIS A 111 -7.33 -6.37 -5.57
N GLN A 112 -8.29 -6.39 -4.65
CA GLN A 112 -7.98 -6.58 -3.22
C GLN A 112 -7.34 -7.94 -2.93
N THR A 113 -7.71 -8.98 -3.68
CA THR A 113 -7.08 -10.31 -3.55
C THR A 113 -5.66 -10.30 -4.08
N TRP A 114 -5.40 -9.60 -5.20
CA TRP A 114 -4.05 -9.41 -5.73
C TRP A 114 -3.13 -8.71 -4.72
N MET A 115 -3.63 -7.67 -4.04
CA MET A 115 -2.85 -6.91 -3.06
C MET A 115 -2.37 -7.75 -1.86
N MET A 116 -2.97 -8.93 -1.63
CA MET A 116 -2.62 -9.84 -0.53
C MET A 116 -1.65 -10.95 -0.94
N ALA A 117 -1.30 -11.06 -2.22
CA ALA A 117 -0.52 -12.16 -2.80
C ALA A 117 1.00 -11.92 -2.75
#